data_AF-A0A1Y2H1F2-F1
#
_entry.id   AF-A0A1Y2H1F2-F1
#
_cell.length_a   1.000
_cell.length_b   1.000
_cell.length_c   1.000
_cell.angle_alpha   90.00
_cell.angle_beta   90.00
_cell.angle_gamma   90.00
#
_symmetry.space_group_name_H-M   'P 1'
#
loop_
_entity.id
_entity.type
_entity.pdbx_description
1 polymer ?
#
loop_
_entity_poly.entity_id
_entity_poly.type
_entity_poly.pdbx_seq_one_letter_code
_entity_poly.pdbx_strand_id
1 'polypeptide(L)' 'ICQITGLPAKYRDPKTGIPYANKEAYKILQNVIHHGYVWSNGLNAYCHDVAQPLPKGVPAGLAEALIG' A
#
# COMPACT_ATOMS: atom_id res chain seq x y z
N ILE A 1 1.27 15.62 -7.87
CA ILE A 1 2.38 14.64 -7.80
C ILE A 1 1.81 13.26 -7.45
N CYS A 2 2.38 12.16 -7.92
CA CYS A 2 1.91 10.81 -7.59
C CYS A 2 2.49 10.39 -6.23
N GLN A 3 1.63 10.02 -5.29
CA GLN A 3 2.05 9.67 -3.92
C GLN A 3 2.83 8.34 -3.84
N ILE A 4 2.70 7.48 -4.86
CA ILE A 4 3.33 6.16 -4.88
C ILE A 4 4.75 6.22 -5.47
N THR A 5 4.98 7.08 -6.47
CA THR A 5 6.25 7.11 -7.21
C THR A 5 6.99 8.44 -7.13
N GLY A 6 6.38 9.51 -6.61
CA GLY A 6 6.94 10.86 -6.62
C GLY A 6 6.97 11.55 -8.00
N LEU A 7 6.56 10.87 -9.06
CA LEU A 7 6.57 11.42 -10.42
C LEU A 7 5.38 12.37 -10.67
N PRO A 8 5.44 13.23 -11.72
CA PRO A 8 4.28 13.98 -12.18
C PRO A 8 3.10 13.04 -12.46
N ALA A 9 1.96 13.33 -11.85
CA ALA A 9 0.75 12.53 -12.01
C ALA A 9 0.01 12.94 -13.27
N LYS A 10 -0.16 12.00 -14.20
CA LYS A 10 -0.85 12.21 -15.48
C LYS A 10 -2.34 11.86 -15.40
N TYR A 11 -2.72 11.08 -14.39
CA TYR A 11 -4.06 10.51 -14.26
C TYR A 11 -4.57 10.67 -12.83
N ARG A 12 -5.89 10.50 -12.65
CA ARG A 12 -6.56 10.46 -11.35
C ARG A 12 -7.48 9.26 -11.30
N ASP A 13 -7.52 8.60 -10.16
CA ASP A 13 -8.48 7.53 -9.92
C ASP A 13 -9.91 8.12 -9.85
N PRO A 14 -10.90 7.62 -10.60
CA PRO A 14 -12.22 8.22 -10.68
C PRO A 14 -13.06 8.06 -9.40
N LYS A 15 -12.74 7.09 -8.54
CA LYS A 15 -13.49 6.85 -7.30
C LYS A 15 -13.00 7.72 -6.15
N THR A 16 -11.68 7.88 -6.02
CA THR A 16 -11.02 8.55 -4.89
C THR A 16 -10.49 9.95 -5.25
N GLY A 17 -10.35 10.25 -6.54
CA GLY A 17 -9.72 11.48 -7.03
C GLY A 17 -8.20 11.54 -6.84
N ILE A 18 -7.58 10.46 -6.31
CA ILE A 18 -6.16 10.40 -5.99
C ILE A 18 -5.32 10.39 -7.27
N PRO A 19 -4.31 11.28 -7.40
CA PRO A 19 -3.48 11.35 -8.59
C PRO A 19 -2.41 10.24 -8.66
N TYR A 20 -2.21 9.66 -9.84
CA TYR A 20 -1.18 8.63 -10.11
C TYR A 20 -0.42 8.85 -11.43
N ALA A 21 0.79 8.29 -11.53
CA ALA A 21 1.70 8.54 -12.65
C ALA A 21 1.60 7.53 -13.79
N ASN A 22 1.49 6.23 -13.48
CA ASN A 22 1.55 5.14 -14.44
C ASN A 22 0.71 3.92 -14.00
N LYS A 23 0.66 2.87 -14.83
CA LYS A 23 -0.17 1.67 -14.60
C LYS A 23 0.19 0.93 -13.31
N GLU A 24 1.47 0.83 -12.96
CA GLU A 24 1.91 0.15 -11.74
C GLU A 24 1.49 0.92 -10.49
N ALA A 25 1.61 2.25 -10.49
CA ALA A 25 1.08 3.09 -9.42
C ALA A 25 -0.44 2.94 -9.28
N TYR A 26 -1.17 2.83 -10.39
CA TYR A 26 -2.61 2.58 -10.34
C TYR A 26 -2.95 1.24 -9.68
N LYS A 27 -2.24 0.16 -10.01
CA LYS A 27 -2.46 -1.16 -9.39
C LYS A 27 -2.25 -1.11 -7.89
N ILE A 28 -1.15 -0.50 -7.43
CA ILE A 28 -0.85 -0.34 -6.00
C ILE A 28 -1.97 0.46 -5.32
N LEU A 29 -2.40 1.57 -5.94
CA LEU A 29 -3.50 2.39 -5.41
C LEU A 29 -4.80 1.59 -5.26
N GLN A 30 -5.19 0.82 -6.28
CA GLN A 30 -6.38 -0.02 -6.21
C GLN A 30 -6.24 -1.10 -5.12
N ASN A 31 -5.07 -1.73 -5.00
CA ASN A 31 -4.83 -2.70 -3.93
C ASN A 31 -4.97 -2.07 -2.54
N VAL A 32 -4.46 -0.85 -2.33
CA VAL A 32 -4.68 -0.11 -1.07
C VAL A 32 -6.16 0.13 -0.81
N ILE A 33 -6.91 0.62 -1.81
CA ILE A 33 -8.35 0.88 -1.71
C ILE A 33 -9.15 -0.39 -1.40
N HIS A 34 -8.70 -1.54 -1.92
CA HIS A 34 -9.33 -2.84 -1.69
C HIS A 34 -8.80 -3.57 -0.44
N HIS A 35 -8.07 -2.88 0.43
CA HIS A 35 -7.48 -3.46 1.65
C HIS A 35 -6.57 -4.67 1.37
N GLY A 36 -5.93 -4.68 0.19
CA GLY A 36 -4.95 -5.69 -0.21
C GLY A 36 -3.59 -5.55 0.49
N TYR A 37 -3.37 -4.45 1.21
CA TYR A 37 -2.21 -4.27 2.06
C TYR A 37 -2.59 -4.09 3.53
N VAL A 38 -1.73 -4.61 4.38
CA VAL A 38 -1.79 -4.45 5.83
C VAL A 38 -1.34 -3.04 6.20
N TRP A 39 -2.15 -2.35 7.01
CA TRP A 39 -1.79 -1.06 7.62
C TRP A 39 -1.10 -1.29 8.96
N SER A 40 0.09 -0.72 9.14
CA SER A 40 0.79 -0.76 10.42
C SER A 40 0.61 0.54 11.18
N ASN A 41 0.01 0.48 12.38
CA ASN A 41 -0.08 1.64 13.27
C ASN A 41 1.31 2.12 13.74
N GLY A 42 2.26 1.20 13.94
CA GLY A 42 3.62 1.54 14.35
C GLY A 42 4.40 2.31 13.27
N LEU A 43 4.21 1.95 11.99
CA LEU A 43 4.88 2.61 10.87
C LEU A 43 4.05 3.75 10.26
N ASN A 44 2.75 3.84 10.59
CA ASN A 44 1.77 4.68 9.91
C ASN A 44 1.83 4.52 8.39
N ALA A 45 1.94 3.27 7.93
CA ALA A 45 2.14 2.94 6.53
C ALA A 45 1.56 1.56 6.16
N TYR A 46 1.23 1.41 4.88
CA TYR A 46 0.94 0.10 4.28
C TYR A 46 2.24 -0.64 3.97
N CYS A 47 2.35 -1.92 4.35
CA CYS A 47 3.64 -2.60 4.39
C CYS A 47 3.67 -4.03 3.84
N HIS A 48 2.57 -4.78 3.88
CA HIS A 48 2.56 -6.20 3.49
C HIS A 48 1.32 -6.57 2.69
N ASP A 49 1.47 -7.39 1.66
CA ASP A 49 0.35 -7.88 0.85
C ASP A 49 -0.41 -8.97 1.62
N VAL A 50 -1.70 -8.77 1.83
CA VAL A 50 -2.54 -9.67 2.66
C VAL A 50 -2.64 -11.10 2.09
N ALA A 51 -2.41 -11.27 0.78
CA ALA A 51 -2.46 -12.59 0.14
C ALA A 51 -1.13 -13.35 0.22
N GLN A 52 -0.04 -12.69 0.63
CA GLN A 52 1.27 -13.31 0.74
C GLN A 52 1.56 -13.76 2.17
N PRO A 53 2.27 -14.88 2.38
CA PRO A 53 2.74 -15.24 3.70
C PRO A 53 3.74 -14.18 4.20
N LEU A 54 3.83 -14.04 5.52
CA LEU A 54 4.81 -13.15 6.13
C LEU A 54 6.24 -13.52 5.67
N PRO A 55 7.10 -12.52 5.41
CA PRO A 55 8.50 -12.77 5.09
C PRO A 55 9.20 -13.59 6.18
N LYS A 56 10.11 -14.47 5.77
CA LYS A 56 10.87 -15.31 6.71
C LYS A 56 11.74 -14.44 7.62
N GLY A 57 11.65 -14.65 8.92
CA GLY A 57 12.46 -13.92 9.92
C GLY A 57 11.82 -12.64 10.46
N VAL A 58 10.57 -12.34 10.11
CA VAL A 58 9.79 -11.33 10.83
C VAL A 58 9.66 -11.76 12.30
N PRO A 59 10.13 -10.95 13.27
CA PRO A 59 9.96 -11.28 14.69
C PRO A 59 8.47 -11.30 15.03
N ALA A 60 8.05 -12.24 15.90
CA ALA A 60 6.64 -12.43 16.26
C ALA A 60 5.96 -11.08 16.63
N GLY A 61 6.61 -10.32 17.52
CA GLY A 61 6.19 -8.97 17.95
C GLY A 61 5.86 -7.98 16.84
N LEU A 62 6.56 -8.07 15.70
CA LEU A 62 6.32 -7.20 14.55
C LEU A 62 5.15 -7.73 13.73
N ALA A 63 4.98 -9.04 13.59
CA ALA A 63 3.84 -9.62 12.89
C ALA A 63 2.50 -9.21 13.55
N GLU A 64 2.44 -9.18 14.88
CA GLU A 64 1.24 -8.74 15.60
C GLU A 64 0.97 -7.24 15.44
N ALA A 65 2.02 -6.41 15.42
CA ALA A 65 1.92 -4.95 15.21
C ALA A 65 1.61 -4.54 13.76
N LEU A 66 1.70 -5.48 12.81
CA LEU A 66 1.23 -5.28 11.44
C LEU A 66 -0.27 -5.58 11.37
N ILE A 67 -0.79 -6.56 12.11
CA ILE A 67 -2.17 -7.05 11.98
C ILE A 67 -3.13 -6.37 12.98
N GLY A 68 -2.60 -5.66 13.98
CA GLY A 68 -3.36 -4.97 15.05
C GLY A 68 -3.45 -3.46 14.92
#